data_AF-A0A954F819-F1
#
_entry.id   AF-A0A954F819-F1
#
_cell.length_a   1.000
_cell.length_b   1.000
_cell.length_c   1.000
_cell.angle_alpha   90.00
_cell.angle_beta   90.00
_cell.angle_gamma   90.00
#
_symmetry.space_group_name_H-M   'P 1'
#
loop_
_entity.id
_entity.type
_entity.pdbx_description
1 polymer ?
#
loop_
_entity_poly.entity_id
_entity_poly.type
_entity_poly.pdbx_seq_one_letter_code
_entity_poly.pdbx_strand_id
1 'polypeptide(L)'
;LQRTIEGLESYVKINILAFATDVKTWKKKLVPANVLNKKSAIDWVGRLEAIGGTSKEDLAAAGLTGAANLEAGKTNTFGVLMEALGAAGRGTKDKYYEVEVDTIFFLSDGRPTVGELVDPDDILREVRKSNELRKVVIHTIAIGEFDKQFMAQLAEGTGGVFVDLGR
;
A
#
# COMPACT_ATOMS: atom_id res chain seq x y z
N LEU A 1 -12.14 -6.53 0.31
CA LEU A 1 -10.88 -7.21 0.68
C LEU A 1 -11.07 -8.65 1.17
N GLN A 2 -11.94 -8.93 2.16
CA GLN A 2 -12.10 -10.30 2.70
C GLN A 2 -12.42 -11.36 1.62
N ARG A 3 -13.39 -11.08 0.74
CA ARG A 3 -13.72 -11.95 -0.42
C ARG A 3 -12.52 -12.25 -1.33
N THR A 4 -11.62 -11.28 -1.51
CA THR A 4 -10.40 -11.46 -2.30
C THR A 4 -9.49 -12.48 -1.63
N ILE A 5 -9.29 -12.39 -0.32
CA ILE A 5 -8.45 -13.32 0.44
C ILE A 5 -9.02 -14.74 0.39
N GLU A 6 -10.34 -14.88 0.50
CA GLU A 6 -11.02 -16.18 0.41
C GLU A 6 -10.81 -16.85 -0.95
N GLY A 7 -10.81 -16.07 -2.04
CA GLY A 7 -10.63 -16.55 -3.41
C GLY A 7 -9.21 -16.92 -3.82
N LEU A 8 -8.18 -16.61 -3.01
CA LEU A 8 -6.79 -16.91 -3.36
C LEU A 8 -6.51 -18.41 -3.33
N GLU A 9 -5.86 -18.96 -4.34
CA GLU A 9 -5.52 -20.38 -4.34
C GLU A 9 -4.46 -20.72 -3.26
N SER A 10 -4.48 -21.94 -2.74
CA SER A 10 -3.63 -22.32 -1.58
C SER A 10 -2.12 -22.29 -1.86
N TYR A 11 -1.73 -22.36 -3.13
CA TYR A 11 -0.34 -22.25 -3.59
C TYR A 11 0.15 -20.79 -3.70
N VAL A 12 -0.76 -19.81 -3.70
CA VAL A 12 -0.41 -18.39 -3.74
C VAL A 12 0.13 -17.98 -2.37
N LYS A 13 1.25 -17.26 -2.34
CA LYS A 13 1.75 -16.65 -1.11
C LYS A 13 1.25 -15.21 -0.99
N ILE A 14 0.86 -14.82 0.21
CA ILE A 14 0.18 -13.55 0.47
C ILE A 14 0.75 -12.87 1.71
N ASN A 15 0.73 -11.55 1.70
CA ASN A 15 0.93 -10.70 2.87
C ASN A 15 0.08 -9.44 2.69
N ILE A 16 -0.20 -8.76 3.81
CA ILE A 16 -1.05 -7.56 3.80
C ILE A 16 -0.33 -6.48 4.60
N LEU A 17 -0.18 -5.31 3.97
CA LEU A 17 0.37 -4.11 4.56
C LEU A 17 -0.76 -3.08 4.64
N ALA A 18 -1.04 -2.59 5.84
CA ALA A 18 -1.94 -1.47 6.07
C ALA A 18 -1.08 -0.24 6.38
N PHE A 19 -1.40 0.90 5.76
CA PHE A 19 -0.58 2.10 5.90
C PHE A 19 -1.46 3.33 6.14
N ALA A 20 -0.95 4.21 6.99
CA ALA A 20 -1.38 5.59 7.17
C ALA A 20 -0.10 6.40 7.48
N THR A 21 -0.01 6.99 8.67
CA THR A 21 1.24 7.59 9.19
C THR A 21 2.32 6.53 9.38
N ASP A 22 1.94 5.38 9.93
CA ASP A 22 2.80 4.21 10.10
C ASP A 22 2.37 3.06 9.18
N VAL A 23 3.33 2.19 8.84
CA VAL A 23 3.08 0.94 8.11
C VAL A 23 2.93 -0.21 9.11
N LYS A 24 1.81 -0.92 9.05
CA LYS A 24 1.52 -2.13 9.83
C LYS A 24 1.49 -3.35 8.91
N THR A 25 2.22 -4.40 9.27
CA THR A 25 2.29 -5.62 8.48
C THR A 25 1.58 -6.78 9.21
N TRP A 26 0.81 -7.58 8.48
CA TRP A 26 0.14 -8.76 9.05
C TRP A 26 1.15 -9.87 9.38
N LYS A 27 2.08 -10.15 8.45
CA LYS A 27 3.19 -11.09 8.61
C LYS A 27 4.51 -10.44 8.22
N LYS A 28 5.62 -10.98 8.73
CA LYS A 28 6.98 -10.53 8.40
C LYS A 28 7.42 -10.92 6.97
N LYS A 29 6.81 -11.95 6.40
CA LYS A 29 7.10 -12.50 5.07
C LYS A 29 5.82 -12.98 4.41
N LEU A 30 5.88 -13.23 3.10
CA LEU A 30 4.80 -13.87 2.37
C LEU A 30 4.56 -15.30 2.89
N VAL A 31 3.29 -15.66 3.11
CA VAL A 31 2.90 -16.98 3.59
C VAL A 31 1.87 -17.63 2.66
N PRO A 32 1.85 -18.97 2.49
CA PRO A 32 0.85 -19.63 1.63
C PRO A 32 -0.59 -19.32 2.07
N ALA A 33 -1.49 -19.11 1.12
CA ALA A 33 -2.91 -18.84 1.35
C ALA A 33 -3.70 -20.11 1.72
N ASN A 34 -3.19 -20.91 2.66
CA ASN A 34 -3.92 -22.03 3.23
C ASN A 34 -5.09 -21.54 4.12
N VAL A 35 -5.98 -22.46 4.49
CA VAL A 35 -7.20 -22.15 5.27
C VAL A 35 -6.89 -21.38 6.56
N LEU A 36 -5.84 -21.77 7.27
CA LEU A 36 -5.45 -21.13 8.53
C LEU A 36 -4.96 -19.69 8.32
N ASN A 37 -4.09 -19.50 7.33
CA ASN A 37 -3.53 -18.19 6.99
C ASN A 37 -4.59 -17.25 6.42
N LYS A 38 -5.50 -17.74 5.57
CA LYS A 38 -6.65 -16.96 5.08
C LYS A 38 -7.52 -16.47 6.23
N LYS A 39 -7.90 -17.37 7.15
CA LYS A 39 -8.69 -17.00 8.32
C LYS A 39 -7.97 -15.95 9.17
N SER A 40 -6.69 -16.16 9.45
CA SER A 40 -5.87 -15.20 10.21
C SER A 40 -5.75 -13.83 9.52
N ALA A 41 -5.66 -13.80 8.19
CA ALA A 41 -5.61 -12.57 7.41
C ALA A 41 -6.95 -11.83 7.46
N ILE A 42 -8.07 -12.55 7.30
CA ILE A 42 -9.43 -12.00 7.39
C ILE A 42 -9.67 -11.39 8.78
N ASP A 43 -9.31 -12.11 9.85
CA ASP A 43 -9.44 -11.64 11.23
C ASP A 43 -8.55 -10.41 11.51
N TRP A 44 -7.39 -10.31 10.84
CA TRP A 44 -6.52 -9.15 10.95
C TRP A 44 -7.10 -7.93 10.21
N VAL A 45 -7.54 -8.12 8.97
CA VAL A 45 -8.18 -7.07 8.17
C VAL A 45 -9.46 -6.56 8.84
N GLY A 46 -10.27 -7.44 9.42
CA GLY A 46 -11.50 -7.06 10.11
C GLY A 46 -11.30 -6.20 11.36
N ARG A 47 -10.06 -6.12 11.89
CA ARG A 47 -9.68 -5.28 13.03
C ARG A 47 -9.00 -3.98 12.62
N LEU A 48 -8.79 -3.74 11.33
CA LEU A 48 -8.24 -2.47 10.87
C LEU A 48 -9.30 -1.38 11.01
N GLU A 49 -8.96 -0.34 11.76
CA GLU A 49 -9.76 0.88 11.86
C GLU A 49 -9.23 1.90 10.84
N ALA A 50 -10.14 2.53 10.09
CA ALA A 50 -9.79 3.64 9.21
C ALA A 50 -9.41 4.85 10.08
N ILE A 51 -8.13 5.17 10.15
CA ILE A 51 -7.62 6.28 10.96
C ILE A 51 -7.82 7.62 10.22
N GLY A 52 -7.65 7.61 8.89
CA GLY A 52 -7.90 8.74 7.99
C GLY A 52 -9.23 8.59 7.27
N GLY A 53 -9.96 9.69 7.16
CA GLY A 53 -11.17 9.77 6.36
C GLY A 53 -11.31 11.23 5.94
N THR A 54 -11.77 11.45 4.72
CA THR A 54 -11.88 12.76 4.06
C THR A 54 -12.58 13.82 4.91
N SER A 55 -13.51 13.39 5.77
CA SER A 55 -14.19 14.28 6.71
C SER A 55 -13.27 14.89 7.77
N LYS A 56 -12.19 14.21 8.17
CA LYS A 56 -11.23 14.73 9.16
C LYS A 56 -10.23 15.70 8.55
N GLU A 57 -9.85 15.51 7.28
CA GLU A 57 -9.03 16.48 6.55
C GLU A 57 -9.80 17.78 6.25
N ASP A 58 -11.08 17.69 5.84
CA ASP A 58 -11.94 18.86 5.64
C ASP A 58 -12.19 19.60 6.96
N LEU A 59 -12.39 18.87 8.07
CA LEU A 59 -12.54 19.45 9.40
C LEU A 59 -11.24 20.11 9.90
N ALA A 60 -10.08 19.56 9.56
CA ALA A 60 -8.78 20.15 9.86
C ALA A 60 -8.51 21.41 9.01
N ALA A 61 -8.83 21.38 7.71
CA ALA A 61 -8.75 22.53 6.81
C ALA A 61 -9.72 23.66 7.19
N ALA A 62 -10.88 23.31 7.75
CA ALA A 62 -11.85 24.26 8.32
C ALA A 62 -11.47 24.78 9.72
N GLY A 63 -10.35 24.34 10.31
CA GLY A 63 -9.87 24.80 11.62
C GLY A 63 -10.70 24.32 12.82
N LEU A 64 -11.53 23.29 12.64
CA LEU A 64 -12.52 22.84 13.62
C LEU A 64 -12.07 21.63 14.47
N THR A 65 -10.84 21.13 14.29
CA THR A 65 -10.29 20.02 15.07
C THR A 65 -9.02 20.39 15.83
N GLY A 66 -8.96 20.06 17.12
CA GLY A 66 -7.75 20.26 17.94
C GLY A 66 -6.53 19.47 17.45
N ALA A 67 -5.33 19.94 17.80
CA ALA A 67 -4.02 19.51 17.29
C ALA A 67 -3.73 17.99 17.31
N ALA A 68 -4.46 17.20 18.11
CA ALA A 68 -4.31 15.75 18.17
C ALA A 68 -4.89 14.99 16.95
N ASN A 69 -5.81 15.61 16.19
CA ASN A 69 -6.51 14.95 15.06
C ASN A 69 -5.88 15.21 13.69
N LEU A 70 -4.93 16.14 13.56
CA LEU A 70 -4.21 16.40 12.30
C LEU A 70 -3.20 15.30 11.92
N GLU A 71 -2.79 14.45 12.87
CA GLU A 71 -1.83 13.38 12.63
C GLU A 71 -2.44 12.14 11.95
N ALA A 72 -3.77 12.03 11.94
CA ALA A 72 -4.52 10.82 11.59
C ALA A 72 -4.81 10.64 10.08
N GLY A 73 -4.64 11.70 9.26
CA GLY A 73 -4.91 11.70 7.81
C GLY A 73 -3.64 11.69 6.95
N LYS A 74 -2.52 11.26 7.51
CA LYS A 74 -1.21 11.31 6.86
C LYS A 74 -0.95 9.99 6.11
N THR A 75 -0.49 10.07 4.86
CA THR A 75 -0.34 8.93 3.94
C THR A 75 1.12 8.78 3.54
N ASN A 76 1.80 7.76 4.06
CA ASN A 76 3.19 7.43 3.72
C ASN A 76 3.31 6.44 2.56
N THR A 77 3.00 6.94 1.35
CA THR A 77 2.99 6.12 0.13
C THR A 77 4.36 5.58 -0.26
N PHE A 78 5.40 6.40 -0.16
CA PHE A 78 6.77 5.97 -0.49
C PHE A 78 7.23 4.83 0.42
N GLY A 79 7.09 5.00 1.74
CA GLY A 79 7.53 4.01 2.71
C GLY A 79 6.86 2.65 2.52
N VAL A 80 5.53 2.63 2.30
CA VAL A 80 4.82 1.36 2.09
C VAL A 80 5.20 0.68 0.76
N LEU A 81 5.40 1.44 -0.32
CA LEU A 81 5.81 0.87 -1.61
C LEU A 81 7.22 0.29 -1.53
N MET A 82 8.14 0.98 -0.85
CA MET A 82 9.51 0.49 -0.65
C MET A 82 9.56 -0.74 0.27
N GLU A 83 8.75 -0.78 1.33
CA GLU A 83 8.58 -1.98 2.16
C GLU A 83 8.02 -3.15 1.34
N ALA A 84 6.97 -2.91 0.55
CA ALA A 84 6.32 -3.94 -0.27
C ALA A 84 7.25 -4.50 -1.35
N LEU A 85 8.09 -3.66 -1.97
CA LEU A 85 9.12 -4.09 -2.92
C LEU A 85 10.30 -4.84 -2.25
N GLY A 86 10.32 -4.93 -0.91
CA GLY A 86 11.46 -5.46 -0.16
C GLY A 86 12.70 -4.58 -0.30
N ALA A 87 12.52 -3.29 -0.55
CA ALA A 87 13.58 -2.28 -0.67
C ALA A 87 13.88 -1.60 0.67
N ALA A 88 12.97 -1.65 1.65
CA ALA A 88 13.15 -1.07 3.00
C ALA A 88 13.97 -1.97 3.97
N GLY A 89 14.66 -2.99 3.45
CA GLY A 89 15.61 -3.78 4.22
C GLY A 89 16.92 -3.03 4.48
N ARG A 90 17.12 -2.53 5.71
CA ARG A 90 18.46 -2.22 6.23
C ARG A 90 19.35 -3.46 6.09
N GLY A 91 20.21 -3.45 5.08
CA GLY A 91 21.48 -4.17 5.04
C GLY A 91 21.49 -5.62 5.52
N THR A 92 21.04 -6.54 4.69
CA THR A 92 21.77 -7.80 4.47
C THR A 92 21.77 -8.06 2.96
N LYS A 93 22.96 -7.95 2.35
CA LYS A 93 23.21 -8.44 0.98
C LYS A 93 23.15 -9.97 1.02
N ASP A 94 21.96 -10.54 1.10
CA ASP A 94 21.81 -11.96 0.82
C ASP A 94 21.88 -12.14 -0.70
N LYS A 95 22.84 -12.95 -1.14
CA LYS A 95 23.26 -13.17 -2.54
C LYS A 95 22.21 -13.90 -3.40
N TYR A 96 20.96 -13.93 -2.98
CA TYR A 96 19.83 -14.45 -3.73
C TYR A 96 18.78 -13.34 -3.78
N TYR A 97 18.71 -12.65 -4.92
CA TYR A 97 17.55 -11.84 -5.30
C TYR A 97 16.37 -12.77 -5.58
N GLU A 98 15.92 -13.55 -4.59
CA GLU A 98 14.57 -14.10 -4.62
C GLU A 98 13.65 -12.93 -4.35
N VAL A 99 13.19 -12.30 -5.42
CA VAL A 99 12.07 -11.37 -5.35
C VAL A 99 10.88 -12.23 -4.95
N GLU A 100 10.60 -12.33 -3.64
CA GLU A 100 9.51 -13.18 -3.13
C GLU A 100 8.14 -12.66 -3.63
N VAL A 101 8.05 -11.38 -4.02
CA VAL A 101 6.83 -10.68 -4.46
C VAL A 101 6.87 -10.43 -5.96
N ASP A 102 5.98 -11.04 -6.74
CA ASP A 102 5.83 -10.73 -8.17
C ASP A 102 4.76 -9.65 -8.45
N THR A 103 3.77 -9.50 -7.56
CA THR A 103 2.60 -8.63 -7.78
C THR A 103 2.20 -7.89 -6.50
N ILE A 104 1.89 -6.59 -6.63
CA ILE A 104 1.37 -5.74 -5.56
C ILE A 104 -0.01 -5.20 -5.98
N PHE A 105 -0.99 -5.26 -5.08
CA PHE A 105 -2.25 -4.53 -5.21
C PHE A 105 -2.26 -3.37 -4.22
N PHE A 106 -2.18 -2.15 -4.73
CA PHE A 106 -2.11 -0.93 -3.95
C PHE A 106 -3.47 -0.22 -3.93
N LEU A 107 -4.09 -0.19 -2.74
CA LEU A 107 -5.37 0.47 -2.49
C LEU A 107 -5.10 1.80 -1.78
N SER A 108 -5.62 2.91 -2.30
CA SER A 108 -5.45 4.21 -1.66
C SER A 108 -6.63 5.14 -1.97
N ASP A 109 -6.97 5.99 -1.00
CA ASP A 109 -8.04 6.98 -1.04
C ASP A 109 -7.55 8.43 -1.05
N GLY A 110 -6.23 8.65 -1.13
CA GLY A 110 -5.67 9.99 -1.04
C GLY A 110 -4.25 10.12 -1.55
N ARG A 111 -3.79 11.37 -1.60
CA ARG A 111 -2.43 11.71 -2.03
C ARG A 111 -1.40 11.36 -0.95
N PRO A 112 -0.15 11.07 -1.32
CA PRO A 112 0.95 11.03 -0.36
C PRO A 112 1.05 12.37 0.38
N THR A 113 1.12 12.36 1.71
CA THR A 113 1.18 13.59 2.52
C THR A 113 2.34 13.60 3.52
N VAL A 114 2.95 12.45 3.80
CA VAL A 114 4.11 12.32 4.68
C VAL A 114 5.09 11.26 4.21
N GLY A 115 6.28 11.26 4.79
CA GLY A 115 7.34 10.30 4.49
C GLY A 115 8.60 10.99 4.02
N GLU A 116 9.59 10.19 3.62
CA GLU A 116 10.86 10.67 3.05
C GLU A 116 10.64 11.37 1.70
N LEU A 117 9.74 10.84 0.88
CA LEU A 117 9.28 11.43 -0.37
C LEU A 117 7.77 11.62 -0.32
N VAL A 118 7.32 12.84 -0.64
CA VAL A 118 5.91 13.24 -0.68
C VAL A 118 5.49 13.65 -2.10
N ASP A 119 6.43 14.13 -2.92
CA ASP A 119 6.16 14.51 -4.30
C ASP A 119 5.86 13.26 -5.18
N PRO A 120 4.71 13.23 -5.89
CA PRO A 120 4.32 12.08 -6.72
C PRO A 120 5.34 11.68 -7.78
N ASP A 121 6.00 12.63 -8.45
CA ASP A 121 6.95 12.35 -9.51
C ASP A 121 8.25 11.75 -8.95
N ASP A 122 8.70 12.25 -7.80
CA ASP A 122 9.82 11.68 -7.06
C ASP A 122 9.55 10.25 -6.61
N ILE A 123 8.35 9.98 -6.09
CA ILE A 123 7.92 8.64 -5.68
C ILE A 123 7.90 7.70 -6.90
N LEU A 124 7.27 8.11 -8.01
CA LEU A 124 7.21 7.31 -9.23
C LEU A 124 8.62 6.98 -9.75
N ARG A 125 9.54 7.94 -9.73
CA ARG A 125 10.92 7.74 -10.18
C ARG A 125 11.66 6.72 -9.31
N GLU A 126 11.59 6.85 -7.98
CA GLU A 126 12.32 5.96 -7.08
C GLU A 126 11.70 4.55 -7.04
N VAL A 127 10.36 4.45 -7.13
CA VAL A 127 9.67 3.15 -7.28
C VAL A 127 10.11 2.45 -8.56
N ARG A 128 10.14 3.14 -9.71
CA ARG A 128 10.59 2.56 -10.98
C ARG A 128 12.03 2.06 -10.90
N LYS A 129 12.93 2.87 -10.34
CA LYS A 129 14.34 2.51 -10.13
C LYS A 129 14.48 1.29 -9.23
N SER A 130 13.74 1.24 -8.13
CA SER A 130 13.75 0.10 -7.19
C SER A 130 13.15 -1.17 -7.79
N ASN A 131 12.24 -1.01 -8.77
CA ASN A 131 11.60 -2.11 -9.48
C ASN A 131 12.33 -2.56 -10.76
N GLU A 132 13.38 -1.85 -11.18
CA GLU A 132 14.05 -2.07 -12.46
C GLU A 132 14.55 -3.52 -12.63
N LEU A 133 15.13 -4.09 -11.57
CA LEU A 133 15.60 -5.47 -11.55
C LEU A 133 14.56 -6.47 -11.06
N ARG A 134 13.57 -6.00 -10.27
CA ARG A 134 12.61 -6.88 -9.60
C ARG A 134 11.43 -7.26 -10.49
N LYS A 135 11.04 -6.36 -11.40
CA LYS A 135 9.93 -6.56 -12.35
C LYS A 135 8.60 -6.90 -11.67
N VAL A 136 8.37 -6.35 -10.47
CA VAL A 136 7.10 -6.47 -9.75
C VAL A 136 6.02 -5.69 -10.48
N VAL A 137 4.85 -6.29 -10.67
CA VAL A 137 3.68 -5.62 -11.25
C VAL A 137 2.87 -4.96 -10.15
N ILE A 138 2.58 -3.67 -10.27
CA ILE A 138 1.79 -2.93 -9.28
C ILE A 138 0.44 -2.59 -9.89
N HIS A 139 -0.63 -3.23 -9.42
CA HIS A 139 -2.00 -2.81 -9.70
C HIS A 139 -2.43 -1.75 -8.68
N THR A 140 -3.14 -0.72 -9.13
CA THR A 140 -3.62 0.36 -8.26
C THR A 140 -5.14 0.43 -8.28
N ILE A 141 -5.73 0.64 -7.11
CA ILE A 141 -7.18 0.75 -6.94
C ILE A 141 -7.44 2.03 -6.15
N ALA A 142 -8.08 3.02 -6.77
CA ALA A 142 -8.45 4.27 -6.12
C ALA A 142 -9.84 4.14 -5.47
N ILE A 143 -9.99 4.66 -4.25
CA ILE A 143 -11.28 4.81 -3.57
C ILE A 143 -11.51 6.29 -3.25
N GLY A 144 -12.65 6.86 -3.65
CA GLY A 144 -12.99 8.25 -3.32
C GLY A 144 -12.50 9.28 -4.33
N GLU A 145 -12.68 10.55 -3.97
CA GLU A 145 -12.55 11.70 -4.88
C GLU A 145 -11.24 12.46 -4.62
N PHE A 146 -10.20 12.08 -5.36
CA PHE A 146 -8.91 12.76 -5.39
C PHE A 146 -8.31 12.66 -6.79
N ASP A 147 -7.15 13.28 -6.99
CA ASP A 147 -6.42 13.17 -8.25
C ASP A 147 -5.78 11.79 -8.42
N LYS A 148 -6.32 11.03 -9.38
CA LYS A 148 -5.99 9.64 -9.65
C LYS A 148 -4.80 9.48 -10.62
N GLN A 149 -4.24 10.57 -11.16
CA GLN A 149 -3.16 10.52 -12.14
C GLN A 149 -1.92 9.78 -11.61
N PHE A 150 -1.52 10.07 -10.37
CA PHE A 150 -0.41 9.38 -9.71
C PHE A 150 -0.60 7.86 -9.68
N MET A 151 -1.80 7.39 -9.30
CA MET A 151 -2.08 5.96 -9.21
C MET A 151 -2.13 5.29 -10.57
N ALA A 152 -2.66 5.98 -11.59
CA ALA A 152 -2.61 5.49 -12.97
C ALA A 152 -1.17 5.34 -13.47
N GLN A 153 -0.34 6.38 -13.30
CA GLN A 153 1.08 6.36 -13.70
C GLN A 153 1.92 5.32 -12.95
N LEU A 154 1.59 5.06 -11.69
CA LEU A 154 2.22 4.01 -10.88
C LEU A 154 1.92 2.61 -11.45
N ALA A 155 0.65 2.35 -11.76
CA ALA A 155 0.26 1.05 -12.33
C ALA A 155 0.84 0.84 -13.73
N GLU A 156 0.59 1.79 -14.65
CA GLU A 156 1.07 1.70 -16.02
C GLU A 156 2.60 1.59 -16.11
N GLY A 157 3.32 2.32 -15.25
CA GLY A 157 4.77 2.29 -15.17
C GLY A 157 5.37 0.94 -14.76
N THR A 158 4.55 0.00 -14.27
CA THR A 158 4.97 -1.36 -13.87
C THR A 158 4.26 -2.45 -14.67
N GLY A 159 3.48 -2.09 -15.70
CA GLY A 159 2.67 -3.02 -16.47
C GLY A 159 1.40 -3.50 -15.75
N GLY A 160 1.03 -2.83 -14.65
CA GLY A 160 -0.18 -3.11 -13.91
C GLY A 160 -1.41 -2.42 -14.49
N VAL A 161 -2.53 -2.56 -13.77
CA VAL A 161 -3.84 -2.01 -14.15
C VAL A 161 -4.32 -1.07 -13.05
N PHE A 162 -4.82 0.09 -13.45
CA PHE A 162 -5.50 1.04 -12.58
C PHE A 162 -7.02 0.82 -12.62
N VAL A 163 -7.65 0.79 -11.45
CA VAL A 163 -9.10 0.71 -11.29
C VAL A 163 -9.58 1.86 -10.39
N ASP A 164 -10.62 2.57 -10.83
CA ASP A 164 -11.28 3.62 -10.06
C ASP A 164 -12.61 3.08 -9.50
N LEU A 165 -12.73 3.03 -8.17
CA LEU A 165 -13.94 2.60 -7.46
C LEU A 165 -14.74 3.76 -6.85
N GLY A 166 -14.31 5.02 -7.07
CA GLY A 166 -14.91 6.22 -6.47
C GLY A 166 -16.07 6.86 -7.25
N ARG A 167 -16.54 6.25 -8.34
CA ARG A 167 -17.65 6.77 -9.16
C ARG A 167 -19.02 6.31 -8.68
#